data_AF-A0A6V8CGL7-F1
#
_entry.id   AF-A0A6V8CGL7-F1
#
_cell.length_a   1.000
_cell.length_b   1.000
_cell.length_c   1.000
_cell.angle_alpha   90.00
_cell.angle_beta   90.00
_cell.angle_gamma   90.00
#
_symmetry.space_group_name_H-M   'P 1'
#
loop_
_entity.id
_entity.type
_entity.pdbx_description
1 polymer ?
#
loop_
_entity_poly.entity_id
_entity_poly.type
_entity_poly.pdbx_seq_one_letter_code
_entity_poly.pdbx_strand_id
1 'polypeptide(L)'
;MVPEVNAATNGFDLDLTSEHIEPMLQENNDRFVLFPIKHHDVWEMYKQSMACFWTADEIDLAPDLAEWENLSDDSRHFLKHVLAFFAASDGIVNENLVTNFADEVQWPEARCFYGFQIMMENIHSET
;
A
#
# COMPACT_ATOMS: atom_id res chain seq x y z
N MET A 1 29.14 -31.61 -41.39
CA MET A 1 27.84 -32.13 -41.85
C MET A 1 27.34 -33.16 -40.85
N VAL A 2 26.55 -32.73 -39.87
CA VAL A 2 25.24 -33.26 -39.42
C VAL A 2 24.52 -32.03 -38.80
N PRO A 3 23.22 -31.80 -39.05
CA PRO A 3 22.58 -30.49 -38.98
C PRO A 3 21.77 -30.23 -37.68
N GLU A 4 21.43 -28.95 -37.50
CA GLU A 4 20.29 -28.33 -36.78
C GLU A 4 19.83 -28.87 -35.42
N VAL A 5 19.68 -27.96 -34.44
CA VAL A 5 18.34 -27.60 -33.93
C VAL A 5 18.31 -26.09 -33.63
N ASN A 6 17.65 -25.32 -34.49
CA ASN A 6 17.12 -24.00 -34.14
C ASN A 6 15.94 -24.22 -33.20
N ALA A 7 16.16 -24.11 -31.89
CA ALA A 7 15.09 -23.94 -30.94
C ALA A 7 15.07 -22.46 -30.55
N ALA A 8 14.25 -21.69 -31.26
CA ALA A 8 13.85 -20.36 -30.85
C ALA A 8 13.09 -20.47 -29.52
N THR A 9 13.82 -20.49 -28.41
CA THR A 9 13.28 -19.96 -27.16
C THR A 9 13.28 -18.44 -27.38
N ASN A 10 12.10 -17.83 -27.37
CA ASN A 10 11.97 -16.37 -27.27
C ASN A 10 12.42 -15.93 -25.88
N GLY A 11 13.71 -16.16 -25.59
CA GLY A 11 14.37 -15.86 -24.35
C GLY A 11 14.36 -14.37 -24.18
N PHE A 12 13.47 -13.91 -23.31
CA PHE A 12 13.62 -12.62 -22.67
C PHE A 12 14.88 -12.75 -21.81
N ASP A 13 16.03 -12.39 -22.38
CA ASP A 13 17.30 -12.35 -21.67
C ASP A 13 17.22 -11.12 -20.74
N LEU A 14 16.63 -11.34 -19.57
CA LEU A 14 16.56 -10.36 -18.50
C LEU A 14 17.98 -10.21 -17.97
N ASP A 15 18.69 -9.22 -18.52
CA ASP A 15 19.99 -8.82 -18.01
C ASP A 15 19.82 -8.25 -16.59
N LEU A 16 19.95 -9.13 -15.59
CA LEU A 16 19.96 -8.77 -14.17
C LEU A 16 21.31 -8.19 -13.73
N THR A 17 22.27 -8.01 -14.64
CA THR A 17 23.62 -7.51 -14.32
C THR A 17 23.78 -6.01 -14.53
N SER A 18 22.86 -5.37 -15.27
CA SER A 18 22.78 -3.92 -15.33
C SER A 18 21.89 -3.38 -14.20
N GLU A 19 22.46 -2.51 -13.35
CA GLU A 19 21.66 -1.74 -12.39
C GLU A 19 20.71 -0.84 -13.17
N HIS A 20 19.44 -1.25 -13.27
CA HIS A 20 18.39 -0.34 -13.74
C HIS A 20 18.26 0.78 -12.71
N ILE A 21 18.63 2.00 -13.10
CA ILE A 21 18.56 3.15 -12.21
C ILE A 21 17.11 3.64 -12.16
N GLU A 22 16.36 3.19 -11.16
CA GLU A 22 14.98 3.59 -10.92
C GLU A 22 14.91 5.06 -10.46
N PRO A 23 14.34 6.00 -11.27
CA PRO A 23 14.31 7.42 -10.92
C PRO A 23 13.57 7.75 -9.63
N MET A 24 12.62 6.92 -9.21
CA MET A 24 11.87 7.11 -7.96
C MET A 24 12.69 6.83 -6.70
N LEU A 25 13.77 6.04 -6.81
CA LEU A 25 14.64 5.63 -5.71
C LEU A 25 15.95 6.42 -5.64
N GLN A 26 16.21 7.31 -6.60
CA GLN A 26 17.42 8.14 -6.61
C GLN A 26 17.33 9.26 -5.58
N GLU A 27 18.30 9.32 -4.67
CA GLU A 27 18.42 10.41 -3.70
C GLU A 27 18.42 11.77 -4.40
N ASN A 28 17.56 12.67 -3.92
CA ASN A 28 17.44 14.02 -4.45
C ASN A 28 17.55 15.06 -3.34
N ASN A 29 18.80 15.38 -2.99
CA ASN A 29 19.14 16.35 -1.96
C ASN A 29 18.79 17.80 -2.33
N ASP A 30 18.32 18.07 -3.56
CA ASP A 30 18.01 19.43 -4.02
C ASP A 30 16.51 19.75 -3.96
N ARG A 31 15.65 18.76 -3.65
CA ARG A 31 14.19 18.91 -3.68
C ARG A 31 13.53 18.68 -2.32
N PHE A 32 13.76 19.63 -1.41
CA PHE A 32 13.09 19.65 -0.09
C PHE A 32 11.66 20.23 -0.12
N VAL A 33 11.33 21.00 -1.16
CA VAL A 33 10.02 21.64 -1.30
C VAL A 33 9.15 20.86 -2.27
N LEU A 34 7.87 20.71 -1.93
CA LEU A 34 6.90 20.00 -2.76
C LEU A 34 6.69 20.68 -4.11
N PHE A 35 6.62 22.01 -4.11
CA PHE A 35 6.35 22.80 -5.32
C PHE A 35 7.63 23.22 -6.05
N PRO A 36 7.61 23.26 -7.40
CA PRO A 36 6.49 22.88 -8.27
C PRO A 36 6.28 21.35 -8.33
N ILE A 37 5.02 20.92 -8.49
CA ILE A 37 4.67 19.50 -8.70
C ILE A 37 5.30 19.02 -10.01
N LYS A 38 5.97 17.87 -9.96
CA LYS A 38 6.62 17.22 -11.11
C LYS A 38 5.87 15.97 -11.54
N HIS A 39 5.35 15.20 -10.58
CA HIS A 39 4.65 13.93 -10.81
C HIS A 39 3.15 14.13 -10.58
N HIS A 40 2.47 14.68 -11.58
CA HIS A 40 1.06 15.06 -11.48
C HIS A 40 0.11 13.86 -11.35
N ASP A 41 0.44 12.75 -11.98
CA ASP A 41 -0.26 11.47 -11.86
C ASP A 41 -0.24 10.93 -10.42
N VAL A 42 0.94 10.91 -9.79
CA VAL A 42 1.10 10.50 -8.38
C VAL A 42 0.40 11.48 -7.45
N TRP A 43 0.54 12.78 -7.71
CA TRP A 43 -0.13 13.81 -6.93
C TRP A 43 -1.66 13.68 -6.99
N GLU A 44 -2.22 13.37 -8.17
CA GLU A 44 -3.65 13.17 -8.32
C GLU A 44 -4.14 11.96 -7.51
N MET A 45 -3.38 10.87 -7.45
CA MET A 45 -3.70 9.73 -6.57
C MET A 45 -3.75 10.16 -5.11
N TYR A 46 -2.82 11.00 -4.66
CA TYR A 46 -2.84 11.53 -3.29
C TYR A 46 -4.08 12.39 -3.04
N LYS A 47 -4.47 13.24 -4.01
CA LYS A 47 -5.70 14.03 -3.91
C LYS A 47 -6.95 13.14 -3.85
N GLN A 48 -6.98 12.05 -4.60
CA GLN A 48 -8.08 11.08 -4.58
C GLN A 48 -8.15 10.34 -3.25
N SER A 49 -7.03 9.88 -2.70
CA SER A 49 -7.00 9.26 -1.36
C SER A 49 -7.49 10.20 -0.28
N MET A 50 -7.06 11.47 -0.29
CA MET A 50 -7.56 12.48 0.64
C MET A 50 -9.07 12.73 0.52
N ALA A 51 -9.63 12.63 -0.69
CA ALA A 51 -11.07 12.81 -0.89
C ALA A 51 -11.90 11.68 -0.26
N CYS A 52 -11.26 10.57 0.12
CA CYS A 52 -11.87 9.43 0.80
C CYS A 52 -11.54 9.38 2.30
N PHE A 53 -11.08 10.48 2.90
CA PHE A 53 -10.83 10.56 4.33
C PHE A 53 -12.12 10.26 5.14
N TRP A 54 -11.97 9.50 6.22
CA TRP A 54 -12.99 9.21 7.20
C TRP A 54 -12.34 8.98 8.57
N THR A 55 -13.14 8.99 9.63
CA THR A 55 -12.73 8.72 11.02
C THR A 55 -13.53 7.57 11.62
N ALA A 56 -12.94 6.82 12.56
CA ALA A 56 -13.61 5.67 13.19
C ALA A 56 -14.97 6.04 13.83
N ASP A 57 -15.09 7.25 14.36
CA ASP A 57 -16.32 7.80 14.94
C ASP A 57 -17.48 7.95 13.94
N GLU A 58 -17.23 7.91 12.63
CA GLU A 58 -18.26 7.97 11.59
C GLU A 58 -19.02 6.64 11.42
N ILE A 59 -18.56 5.56 12.07
CA ILE A 59 -19.18 4.23 11.99
C ILE A 59 -20.07 4.00 13.22
N ASP A 60 -21.38 3.93 13.01
CA ASP A 60 -22.35 3.59 14.08
C ASP A 60 -22.46 2.07 14.24
N LEU A 61 -21.82 1.53 15.28
CA LEU A 61 -21.83 0.11 15.64
C LEU A 61 -22.93 -0.26 16.65
N ALA A 62 -23.75 0.70 17.10
CA ALA A 62 -24.78 0.42 18.11
C ALA A 62 -25.82 -0.64 17.66
N PRO A 63 -26.29 -0.64 16.39
CA PRO A 63 -27.21 -1.67 15.89
C PRO A 63 -26.58 -3.07 15.85
N ASP A 64 -25.29 -3.16 15.51
CA ASP A 64 -24.55 -4.40 15.31
C ASP A 64 -24.50 -5.27 16.57
N LEU A 65 -24.52 -4.65 17.76
CA LEU A 65 -24.55 -5.38 19.04
C LEU A 65 -25.78 -6.30 19.16
N ALA A 66 -26.94 -5.85 18.68
CA ALA A 66 -28.15 -6.67 18.70
C ALA A 66 -28.10 -7.79 17.65
N GLU A 67 -27.53 -7.52 16.47
CA GLU A 67 -27.36 -8.53 15.42
C GLU A 67 -26.34 -9.60 15.83
N TRP A 68 -25.27 -9.20 16.51
CA TRP A 68 -24.21 -10.07 17.00
C TRP A 68 -24.72 -11.19 17.91
N GLU A 69 -25.67 -10.87 18.80
CA GLU A 69 -26.30 -11.85 19.70
C GLU A 69 -27.16 -12.88 18.94
N ASN A 70 -27.72 -12.49 17.79
CA ASN A 70 -28.56 -13.35 16.95
C ASN A 70 -27.76 -14.28 16.02
N LEU A 71 -26.44 -14.10 15.91
CA LEU A 71 -25.58 -14.98 15.12
C LEU A 71 -25.42 -16.38 15.76
N SER A 72 -25.12 -17.36 14.93
CA SER A 72 -24.69 -18.68 15.42
C SER A 72 -23.26 -18.61 16.00
N ASP A 73 -22.91 -19.59 16.83
CA ASP A 73 -21.55 -19.70 17.37
C ASP A 73 -20.50 -19.82 16.26
N ASP A 74 -20.80 -20.57 15.20
CA ASP A 74 -19.91 -20.74 14.04
C ASP A 74 -19.69 -19.42 13.30
N SER A 75 -20.75 -18.65 13.07
CA SER A 75 -20.65 -17.33 12.41
C SER A 75 -19.86 -16.33 13.26
N ARG A 76 -20.10 -16.28 14.58
CA ARG A 76 -19.31 -15.45 15.49
C ARG A 76 -17.85 -15.87 15.51
N HIS A 77 -17.57 -17.17 15.55
CA HIS A 77 -16.21 -17.69 15.52
C HIS A 77 -15.49 -17.26 14.24
N PHE A 78 -16.14 -17.42 13.09
CA PHE A 78 -15.60 -16.99 11.80
C PHE A 78 -15.29 -15.48 11.79
N LEU A 79 -16.26 -14.64 12.16
CA LEU A 79 -16.09 -13.18 12.16
C LEU A 79 -14.95 -12.73 13.09
N LYS A 80 -14.84 -13.31 14.31
CA LYS A 80 -13.72 -13.01 15.23
C LYS A 80 -12.37 -13.30 14.60
N HIS A 81 -12.23 -14.40 13.86
CA HIS A 81 -10.96 -14.76 13.24
C HIS A 81 -10.61 -13.84 12.08
N VAL A 82 -11.61 -13.43 11.29
CA VAL A 82 -11.41 -12.44 10.23
C VAL A 82 -11.00 -11.09 10.81
N LEU A 83 -11.70 -10.61 11.85
CA LEU A 83 -11.34 -9.35 12.52
C LEU A 83 -9.95 -9.42 13.17
N ALA A 84 -9.61 -10.53 13.82
CA ALA A 84 -8.28 -10.71 14.41
C ALA A 84 -7.16 -10.78 13.34
N PHE A 85 -7.45 -11.32 12.16
CA PHE A 85 -6.52 -11.30 11.03
C PHE A 85 -6.25 -9.87 10.56
N PHE A 86 -7.31 -9.06 10.38
CA PHE A 86 -7.16 -7.67 9.94
C PHE A 86 -6.44 -6.80 10.98
N ALA A 87 -6.81 -6.92 12.25
CA ALA A 87 -6.15 -6.19 13.34
C ALA A 87 -4.63 -6.45 13.41
N ALA A 88 -4.18 -7.66 13.04
CA ALA A 88 -2.75 -7.96 12.94
C ALA A 88 -2.13 -7.50 11.62
N SER A 89 -2.84 -7.62 10.50
CA SER A 89 -2.31 -7.25 9.18
C SER A 89 -2.06 -5.76 9.05
N ASP A 90 -2.92 -4.92 9.62
CA ASP A 90 -2.81 -3.46 9.48
C ASP A 90 -1.49 -2.96 10.08
N GLY A 91 -1.08 -3.51 11.23
CA GLY A 91 0.22 -3.24 11.83
C GLY A 91 1.41 -3.67 10.95
N ILE A 92 1.31 -4.82 10.28
CA ILE A 92 2.37 -5.31 9.38
C ILE A 92 2.50 -4.43 8.13
N VAL A 93 1.37 -4.02 7.54
CA VAL A 93 1.33 -3.13 6.39
C VAL A 93 1.94 -1.78 6.77
N ASN A 94 1.54 -1.24 7.91
CA ASN A 94 1.98 0.07 8.39
C ASN A 94 3.50 0.09 8.67
N GLU A 95 4.04 -0.95 9.31
CA GLU A 95 5.49 -1.07 9.52
C GLU A 95 6.24 -1.02 8.19
N ASN A 96 5.80 -1.78 7.19
CA ASN A 96 6.44 -1.79 5.87
C ASN A 96 6.33 -0.45 5.14
N LEU A 97 5.19 0.25 5.27
CA LEU A 97 5.03 1.60 4.70
C LEU A 97 6.02 2.58 5.32
N VAL A 98 6.18 2.55 6.64
CA VAL A 98 7.04 3.48 7.38
C VAL A 98 8.52 3.17 7.19
N THR A 99 8.94 1.91 7.38
CA THR A 99 10.36 1.56 7.43
C THR A 99 10.99 1.36 6.06
N ASN A 100 10.19 1.00 5.05
CA ASN A 100 10.69 0.65 3.73
C ASN A 100 10.19 1.65 2.68
N PHE A 101 8.90 1.63 2.34
CA PHE A 101 8.42 2.38 1.18
C PHE A 101 8.57 3.90 1.32
N ALA A 102 8.18 4.49 2.46
CA ALA A 102 8.29 5.93 2.65
C ALA A 102 9.76 6.41 2.77
N ASP A 103 10.65 5.52 3.22
CA ASP A 103 12.09 5.79 3.34
C ASP A 103 12.79 5.73 1.98
N GLU A 104 12.62 4.62 1.25
CA GLU A 104 13.28 4.35 -0.03
C GLU A 104 12.83 5.30 -1.16
N VAL A 105 11.54 5.64 -1.20
CA VAL A 105 10.97 6.48 -2.27
C VAL A 105 11.34 7.94 -2.06
N GLN A 106 11.94 8.56 -3.08
CA GLN A 106 12.50 9.91 -2.99
C GLN A 106 11.58 11.01 -3.53
N TRP A 107 10.51 10.66 -4.26
CA TRP A 107 9.58 11.65 -4.80
C TRP A 107 8.67 12.24 -3.71
N PRO A 108 8.68 13.57 -3.48
CA PRO A 108 7.83 14.23 -2.50
C PRO A 108 6.33 13.94 -2.67
N GLU A 109 5.83 13.88 -3.90
CA GLU A 109 4.42 13.57 -4.19
C GLU A 109 4.02 12.17 -3.70
N ALA A 110 4.90 11.18 -3.92
CA ALA A 110 4.69 9.81 -3.46
C ALA A 110 4.81 9.72 -1.93
N ARG A 111 5.76 10.44 -1.31
CA ARG A 111 5.85 10.54 0.15
C ARG A 111 4.60 11.15 0.78
N CYS A 112 3.97 12.15 0.13
CA CYS A 112 2.67 12.65 0.57
C CYS A 112 1.58 11.57 0.50
N PHE A 113 1.56 10.79 -0.57
CA PHE A 113 0.65 9.65 -0.72
C PHE A 113 0.84 8.63 0.41
N TYR A 114 2.06 8.15 0.63
CA TYR A 114 2.35 7.16 1.67
C TYR A 114 2.10 7.71 3.07
N GLY A 115 2.41 8.98 3.34
CA GLY A 115 2.10 9.61 4.62
C GLY A 115 0.59 9.61 4.92
N PHE A 116 -0.24 9.85 3.91
CA PHE A 116 -1.69 9.73 4.05
C PHE A 116 -2.15 8.29 4.21
N GLN A 117 -1.55 7.35 3.47
CA GLN A 117 -1.85 5.93 3.61
C GLN A 117 -1.54 5.44 5.03
N ILE A 118 -0.37 5.75 5.57
CA ILE A 118 0.04 5.43 6.96
C ILE A 118 -0.99 5.97 7.96
N MET A 119 -1.42 7.22 7.78
CA MET A 119 -2.46 7.81 8.64
C MET A 119 -3.78 7.03 8.55
N MET A 120 -4.21 6.64 7.35
CA MET A 120 -5.44 5.85 7.18
C MET A 120 -5.31 4.44 7.74
N GLU A 121 -4.15 3.78 7.63
CA GLU A 121 -3.92 2.46 8.24
C GLU A 121 -3.98 2.52 9.77
N ASN A 122 -3.62 3.66 10.39
CA ASN A 122 -3.85 3.86 11.82
C ASN A 122 -5.35 3.94 12.17
N ILE A 123 -6.16 4.56 11.30
CA ILE A 123 -7.62 4.64 11.48
C ILE A 123 -8.26 3.26 11.24
N HIS A 124 -7.77 2.49 10.26
CA HIS A 124 -8.16 1.10 10.06
C HIS A 124 -7.87 0.26 11.31
N SER A 125 -6.68 0.42 11.89
CA SER A 125 -6.29 -0.31 13.12
C SER A 125 -7.14 0.06 14.35
N GLU A 126 -7.74 1.25 14.36
CA GLU A 126 -8.66 1.71 15.43
C GLU A 126 -10.09 1.14 15.26
N THR A 127 -10.46 0.75 14.03
CA THR A 127 -11.84 0.34 13.65
C THR A 127 -12.06 -1.16 13.80
#